data_AF-A0A7K0IXC7-F1
#
_entry.id   AF-A0A7K0IXC7-F1
#
_cell.length_a   1.000
_cell.length_b   1.000
_cell.length_c   1.000
_cell.angle_alpha   90.00
_cell.angle_beta   90.00
_cell.angle_gamma   90.00
#
_symmetry.space_group_name_H-M   'P 1'
#
loop_
_entity.id
_entity.type
_entity.pdbx_description
1 polymer ?
#
loop_
_entity_poly.entity_id
_entity_poly.type
_entity_poly.pdbx_seq_one_letter_code
_entity_poly.pdbx_strand_id
1 'polypeptide(L)'
;METLDRETVKKLFDHYRKHRDGIRNKPEMASICLICGSIHILPKADDDRKLFCRSCGFAFYRYSCSVCGKTIDGRDPKNQACGECGLRVCSCGACDCPSRGDKN
;
A
#
# COMPACT_ATOMS: atom_id res chain seq x y z
N MET A 1 7.09 16.23 6.48
CA MET A 1 7.15 15.30 5.34
C MET A 1 7.47 16.17 4.12
N GLU A 2 8.66 16.02 3.55
CA GLU A 2 9.06 16.81 2.37
C GLU A 2 8.15 16.44 1.21
N THR A 3 7.58 17.45 0.55
CA THR A 3 6.77 17.26 -0.65
C THR A 3 7.68 16.83 -1.79
N LEU A 4 7.47 15.63 -2.33
CA LEU A 4 8.17 15.15 -3.52
C LEU A 4 8.05 16.18 -4.65
N ASP A 5 9.15 16.48 -5.32
CA ASP A 5 9.10 17.35 -6.48
C ASP A 5 8.29 16.70 -7.62
N ARG A 6 7.75 17.55 -8.49
CA ARG A 6 6.84 17.15 -9.56
C ARG A 6 7.48 16.18 -10.56
N GLU A 7 8.78 16.33 -10.84
CA GLU A 7 9.47 15.45 -11.80
C GLU A 7 9.64 14.06 -11.22
N THR A 8 10.03 13.96 -9.95
CA THR A 8 10.15 12.69 -9.22
C THR A 8 8.81 11.98 -9.16
N VAL A 9 7.72 12.69 -8.83
CA VAL A 9 6.36 12.12 -8.83
C VAL A 9 6.01 11.55 -10.20
N LYS A 10 6.28 12.30 -11.27
CA LYS A 10 5.98 11.86 -12.63
C LYS A 10 6.78 10.62 -13.02
N LYS A 11 8.10 10.61 -12.76
CA LYS A 11 8.98 9.46 -13.05
C LYS A 11 8.53 8.21 -12.30
N LEU A 12 8.24 8.33 -11.01
CA LEU A 12 7.76 7.23 -10.18
C LEU A 12 6.39 6.72 -10.65
N PHE A 13 5.44 7.61 -10.95
CA PHE A 13 4.14 7.23 -11.46
C PHE A 13 4.23 6.49 -12.80
N ASP A 14 4.95 7.06 -13.77
CA ASP A 14 5.07 6.49 -15.13
C ASP A 14 5.72 5.10 -15.10
N HIS A 15 6.72 4.90 -14.23
CA HIS A 15 7.36 3.59 -14.02
C HIS A 15 6.42 2.59 -13.33
N TYR A 16 5.96 2.90 -12.11
CA TYR A 16 5.26 1.93 -11.26
C TYR A 16 3.82 1.65 -11.69
N ARG A 17 3.20 2.52 -12.50
CA ARG A 17 1.91 2.22 -13.12
C ARG A 17 1.99 0.99 -14.04
N LYS A 18 3.14 0.79 -14.70
CA LYS A 18 3.40 -0.33 -15.62
C LYS A 18 4.15 -1.49 -14.95
N HIS A 19 5.06 -1.17 -14.03
CA HIS A 19 5.94 -2.14 -13.37
C HIS A 19 5.75 -2.09 -11.86
N ARG A 20 4.78 -2.86 -11.34
CA ARG A 20 4.42 -2.79 -9.91
C ARG A 20 5.35 -3.55 -8.96
N ASP A 21 6.27 -4.36 -9.48
CA ASP A 21 7.19 -5.13 -8.64
C ASP A 21 8.10 -4.18 -7.85
N GLY A 22 8.22 -4.42 -6.55
CA GLY A 22 9.15 -3.69 -5.68
C GLY A 22 8.61 -2.37 -5.13
N ILE A 23 7.36 -1.97 -5.41
CA ILE A 23 6.72 -0.78 -4.83
C ILE A 23 6.84 -0.75 -3.31
N ARG A 24 6.72 -1.92 -2.67
CA ARG A 24 6.81 -2.04 -1.21
C ARG A 24 8.16 -1.55 -0.64
N ASN A 25 9.22 -1.54 -1.45
CA ASN A 25 10.55 -1.09 -1.05
C ASN A 25 10.80 0.40 -1.31
N LYS A 26 9.80 1.14 -1.80
CA LYS A 26 9.88 2.59 -2.09
C LYS A 26 8.97 3.37 -1.17
N PRO A 27 9.49 4.03 -0.13
CA PRO A 27 8.71 4.84 0.81
C PRO A 27 7.87 5.92 0.12
N GLU A 28 8.41 6.57 -0.91
CA GLU A 28 7.80 7.65 -1.68
C GLU A 28 6.47 7.25 -2.33
N MET A 29 6.32 5.95 -2.65
CA MET A 29 5.10 5.43 -3.25
C MET A 29 3.90 5.46 -2.30
N ALA A 30 4.10 5.68 -1.00
CA ALA A 30 3.01 5.97 -0.07
C ALA A 30 2.23 7.24 -0.46
N SER A 31 2.89 8.17 -1.14
CA SER A 31 2.35 9.49 -1.46
C SER A 31 1.89 9.62 -2.91
N ILE A 32 1.84 8.55 -3.71
CA ILE A 32 1.51 8.62 -5.15
C ILE A 32 0.38 7.64 -5.49
N CYS A 33 -0.67 8.15 -6.14
CA CYS A 33 -1.74 7.31 -6.70
C CYS A 33 -1.31 6.70 -8.04
N LEU A 34 -1.31 5.37 -8.16
CA LEU A 34 -0.99 4.70 -9.43
C LEU A 34 -2.13 4.70 -10.46
N ILE A 35 -3.31 5.21 -10.09
CA ILE A 35 -4.46 5.34 -11.00
C ILE A 35 -4.46 6.69 -11.72
N CYS A 36 -4.20 7.79 -11.00
CA CYS A 36 -4.28 9.14 -11.58
C CYS A 36 -3.02 10.01 -11.41
N GLY A 37 -1.97 9.53 -10.74
CA GLY A 37 -0.72 10.26 -10.55
C GLY A 37 -0.77 11.35 -9.48
N SER A 38 -1.92 11.54 -8.83
CA SER A 38 -2.10 12.52 -7.75
C SER A 38 -1.27 12.15 -6.50
N ILE A 39 -0.79 13.19 -5.81
CA ILE A 39 -0.09 13.07 -4.52
C ILE A 39 -0.97 13.24 -3.28
N HIS A 40 -2.26 13.55 -3.47
CA HIS A 40 -3.23 13.67 -2.38
C HIS A 40 -3.66 12.30 -1.87
N ILE A 41 -2.75 11.61 -1.20
CA ILE A 41 -2.98 10.33 -0.53
C ILE A 41 -3.21 10.58 0.96
N LEU A 42 -4.28 10.02 1.49
CA LEU A 42 -4.67 10.16 2.90
C LEU A 42 -4.91 8.78 3.52
N PRO A 43 -4.71 8.61 4.83
CA PRO A 43 -5.18 7.44 5.55
C PRO A 43 -6.70 7.28 5.43
N LYS A 44 -7.17 6.04 5.33
CA LYS A 44 -8.61 5.77 5.34
C LYS A 44 -9.12 5.76 6.78
N ALA A 45 -10.20 6.49 7.06
CA ALA A 45 -10.66 6.71 8.44
C ALA A 45 -11.12 5.42 9.16
N ASP A 46 -11.58 4.41 8.41
CA ASP A 46 -12.11 3.15 8.93
C ASP A 46 -11.08 2.02 8.98
N ASP A 47 -9.87 2.21 8.43
CA ASP A 47 -8.85 1.18 8.31
C ASP A 47 -7.46 1.82 8.21
N ASP A 48 -6.71 1.80 9.32
CA ASP A 48 -5.36 2.33 9.46
C ASP A 48 -4.33 1.66 8.55
N ARG A 49 -4.66 0.48 8.00
CA ARG A 49 -3.84 -0.25 7.03
C ARG A 49 -4.08 0.19 5.59
N LYS A 50 -5.06 1.07 5.36
CA LYS A 50 -5.41 1.57 4.03
C LYS A 50 -5.07 3.04 3.85
N LEU A 51 -4.62 3.34 2.64
CA LEU A 51 -4.52 4.68 2.11
C LEU A 51 -5.55 4.84 0.99
N PHE A 52 -6.03 6.06 0.76
CA PHE A 52 -6.88 6.37 -0.37
C PHE A 52 -6.45 7.66 -1.07
N CYS A 53 -6.68 7.73 -2.37
CA CYS A 53 -6.46 8.92 -3.16
C CYS A 53 -7.69 9.83 -3.10
N ARG A 54 -7.53 11.04 -2.54
CA ARG A 54 -8.61 12.03 -2.49
C ARG A 54 -9.11 12.44 -3.88
N SER A 55 -8.23 12.40 -4.89
CA SER A 55 -8.53 12.89 -6.24
C SER A 55 -9.35 11.90 -7.09
N CYS A 56 -9.24 10.58 -6.87
CA CYS A 56 -9.96 9.58 -7.67
C CYS A 56 -10.67 8.48 -6.85
N GLY A 57 -10.59 8.53 -5.53
CA GLY A 57 -11.21 7.54 -4.64
C GLY A 57 -10.51 6.19 -4.56
N PHE A 58 -9.48 5.92 -5.35
CA PHE A 58 -8.77 4.64 -5.31
C PHE A 58 -8.14 4.39 -3.94
N ALA A 59 -8.50 3.28 -3.30
CA ALA A 59 -7.95 2.83 -2.02
C ALA A 59 -7.02 1.62 -2.20
N PHE A 60 -5.98 1.55 -1.38
CA PHE A 60 -5.02 0.45 -1.39
C PHE A 60 -4.45 0.21 0.01
N TYR A 61 -4.02 -1.03 0.25
CA TYR A 61 -3.35 -1.39 1.50
C TYR A 61 -1.90 -0.92 1.50
N ARG A 62 -1.46 -0.27 2.58
CA ARG A 62 -0.05 -0.03 2.84
C ARG A 62 0.21 0.10 4.35
N TYR A 63 0.99 -0.81 4.92
CA TYR A 63 1.27 -0.88 6.35
C TYR A 63 2.57 -1.64 6.63
N SER A 64 3.08 -1.58 7.84
CA SER A 64 4.26 -2.35 8.25
C SER A 64 3.86 -3.74 8.73
N CYS A 65 4.60 -4.77 8.31
CA CYS A 65 4.40 -6.13 8.80
C CYS A 65 4.73 -6.21 10.30
N SER A 66 3.82 -6.75 11.10
CA SER A 66 3.98 -6.94 12.55
C SER A 66 5.17 -7.85 12.91
N VAL A 67 5.51 -8.81 12.05
CA VAL A 67 6.54 -9.83 12.30
C VAL A 67 7.94 -9.37 11.90
N CYS A 68 8.09 -8.78 10.71
CA CYS A 68 9.42 -8.46 10.16
C CYS A 68 9.67 -6.97 9.91
N GLY A 69 8.70 -6.11 10.20
CA GLY A 69 8.79 -4.65 9.99
C GLY A 69 8.80 -4.19 8.53
N LYS A 70 8.91 -5.10 7.54
CA LYS A 70 8.88 -4.73 6.13
C LYS A 70 7.54 -4.11 5.76
N THR A 71 7.58 -3.12 4.88
CA THR A 71 6.37 -2.53 4.30
C THR A 71 5.66 -3.57 3.44
N ILE A 72 4.35 -3.62 3.63
CA ILE A 72 3.39 -4.32 2.82
C ILE A 72 2.70 -3.27 1.96
N ASP A 73 2.64 -3.49 0.65
CA ASP A 73 1.90 -2.62 -0.25
C ASP A 73 1.03 -3.47 -1.18
N GLY A 74 -0.29 -3.36 -1.07
CA GLY A 74 -1.22 -4.19 -1.82
C GLY A 74 -1.24 -3.95 -3.33
N ARG A 75 -0.48 -2.95 -3.82
CA ARG A 75 -0.26 -2.71 -5.25
C ARG A 75 0.90 -3.56 -5.79
N ASP A 76 1.79 -4.04 -4.91
CA ASP A 76 2.92 -4.90 -5.25
C ASP A 76 2.45 -6.36 -5.44
N PRO A 77 2.75 -7.02 -6.58
CA PRO A 77 2.34 -8.40 -6.83
C PRO A 77 2.85 -9.42 -5.80
N LYS A 78 3.96 -9.13 -5.10
CA LYS A 78 4.50 -10.00 -4.04
C LYS A 78 3.76 -9.87 -2.71
N ASN A 79 2.87 -8.88 -2.57
CA ASN A 79 1.98 -8.74 -1.42
C ASN A 79 0.55 -9.14 -1.81
N GLN A 80 0.36 -10.45 -2.05
CA GLN A 80 -0.91 -11.01 -2.48
C GLN A 80 -2.00 -10.84 -1.41
N ALA A 81 -3.26 -10.79 -1.85
CA ALA A 81 -4.39 -10.81 -0.92
C ALA A 81 -4.46 -12.18 -0.22
N CYS A 82 -4.65 -12.17 1.09
CA CYS A 82 -4.98 -13.37 1.83
C CYS A 82 -6.42 -13.79 1.50
N GLY A 83 -6.61 -15.08 1.16
CA GLY A 83 -7.92 -15.63 0.84
C GLY A 83 -8.89 -15.68 2.02
N GLU A 84 -8.41 -15.56 3.26
CA GLU A 84 -9.25 -15.63 4.46
C GLU A 84 -9.71 -14.26 4.94
N CYS A 85 -8.79 -13.32 5.16
CA CYS A 85 -9.08 -12.03 5.75
C CYS A 85 -9.01 -10.85 4.76
N GLY A 86 -8.60 -11.07 3.50
CA GLY A 86 -8.50 -10.02 2.48
C GLY A 86 -7.35 -9.01 2.67
N LEU A 87 -6.64 -9.07 3.80
CA LEU A 87 -5.39 -8.35 4.05
C LEU A 87 -4.28 -8.80 3.11
N ARG A 88 -3.10 -8.20 3.21
CA ARG A 88 -1.97 -8.53 2.35
C ARG A 88 -0.95 -9.39 3.07
N VAL A 89 -0.56 -10.48 2.42
CA VAL A 89 0.51 -11.36 2.92
C VAL A 89 1.84 -10.66 2.72
N CYS A 90 2.65 -10.60 3.77
CA CYS A 90 3.99 -10.04 3.69
C CYS A 90 4.90 -10.94 2.84
N SER A 91 5.94 -10.36 2.25
CA SER A 91 6.99 -11.13 1.57
C SER A 91 7.75 -12.10 2.48
N CYS A 92 7.63 -12.00 3.80
CA CYS A 92 8.13 -13.02 4.75
C CYS A 92 7.16 -14.19 4.99
N GLY A 93 5.98 -14.17 4.38
CA GLY A 93 4.91 -15.16 4.58
C GLY A 93 3.91 -14.81 5.68
N ALA A 94 4.18 -13.80 6.52
CA ALA A 94 3.26 -13.42 7.60
C ALA A 94 1.97 -12.76 7.06
N CYS A 95 0.84 -13.08 7.70
CA CYS A 95 -0.44 -12.44 7.47
C CYS A 95 -1.09 -12.14 8.82
N ASP A 96 -1.47 -10.88 9.07
CA ASP A 96 -2.14 -10.44 10.28
C ASP A 96 -3.64 -10.77 10.26
N CYS A 97 -4.02 -11.94 9.75
CA CYS A 97 -5.41 -12.35 9.86
C CYS A 97 -5.75 -12.46 11.35
N PRO A 98 -6.81 -11.79 11.82
CA PRO A 98 -7.34 -12.12 13.13
C PRO A 98 -7.70 -13.60 13.05
N SER A 99 -7.05 -14.40 13.89
CA SER A 99 -7.44 -15.79 14.10
C SER A 99 -8.96 -15.82 14.25
N ARG A 100 -9.65 -16.71 13.52
CA ARG A 100 -11.09 -16.93 13.68
C ARG A 100 -11.34 -17.38 15.14
N GLY A 101 -11.44 -16.45 16.08
CA GLY A 101 -11.25 -16.82 17.48
C GLY A 101 -11.58 -15.80 18.56
N ASP A 102 -11.96 -14.56 18.25
CA ASP A 102 -12.45 -13.63 19.28
C ASP A 102 -13.77 -13.00 18.85
N LYS A 103 -14.81 -13.83 18.80
CA LYS A 103 -16.14 -13.41 19.22
C LYS A 103 -16.25 -13.82 20.68
N ASN A 104 -16.05 -12.89 21.60
CA ASN A 104 -16.55 -13.00 22.96
C ASN A 104 -17.64 -11.94 23.12
#